data_AF-A0A7J8RBY1-F1
#
_entry.id   AF-A0A7J8RBY1-F1
#
_cell.length_a   1.000
_cell.length_b   1.000
_cell.length_c   1.000
_cell.angle_alpha   90.00
_cell.angle_beta   90.00
_cell.angle_gamma   90.00
#
_symmetry.space_group_name_H-M   'P 1'
#
loop_
_entity.id
_entity.type
_entity.pdbx_description
1 polymer ?
#
loop_
_entity_poly.entity_id
_entity_poly.type
_entity_poly.pdbx_seq_one_letter_code
_entity_poly.pdbx_strand_id
1 'polypeptide(L)'
;MALTPATSLAFFCSMVLLLFVTVDAGGIAIYWGQNGYEGTLAETCATGSYDFVNIAFLPTFGNGQTPMINLAGHCDPYSNGCTGLSSDIKSCQAKGIKVMLSIGGGAGSYYLTSAEDAREVATYLWNNFLGGTSSSRPLGYSKRGKKVYLTAAPQCPFPDAWVGSALKTGLFDYVWVQFYNNPPCQYTSGSFGNLVDAWKQWTTDIPATKIFLGLPAAPAAAR
;
A
#
# COMPACT_ATOMS: atom_id res chain seq x y z
N MET A 1 31.40 13.95 -62.97
CA MET A 1 30.36 13.47 -62.03
C MET A 1 31.04 13.08 -60.73
N ALA A 2 30.88 13.90 -59.69
CA ALA A 2 31.32 13.58 -58.33
C ALA A 2 30.08 13.64 -57.45
N LEU A 3 29.75 12.52 -56.81
CA LEU A 3 28.61 12.33 -55.93
C LEU A 3 28.89 13.01 -54.58
N THR A 4 27.99 13.89 -54.14
CA THR A 4 27.95 14.40 -52.78
C THR A 4 27.43 13.33 -51.82
N PRO A 5 28.04 13.10 -50.64
CA PRO A 5 27.50 12.17 -49.66
C PRO A 5 26.37 12.86 -48.88
N ALA A 6 25.14 12.40 -49.07
CA ALA A 6 24.04 12.68 -48.16
C ALA A 6 24.29 11.90 -46.86
N THR A 7 25.10 12.47 -45.96
CA THR A 7 25.20 11.96 -44.59
C THR A 7 23.86 12.13 -43.91
N SER A 8 23.21 10.99 -43.71
CA SER A 8 21.86 10.76 -43.24
C SER A 8 21.51 11.55 -41.97
N LEU A 9 20.70 12.59 -42.13
CA LEU A 9 20.00 13.28 -41.01
C LEU A 9 19.06 12.33 -40.25
N ALA A 10 18.72 11.17 -40.82
CA ALA A 10 17.83 10.18 -40.22
C ALA A 10 18.48 9.40 -39.06
N PHE A 11 19.82 9.34 -38.98
CA PHE A 11 20.48 8.65 -37.87
C PHE A 11 20.44 9.42 -36.54
N PHE A 12 20.39 10.75 -36.58
CA PHE A 12 20.34 11.57 -35.37
C PHE A 12 18.95 11.55 -34.71
N CYS A 13 17.88 11.39 -35.49
CA CYS A 13 16.51 11.36 -34.97
C CYS A 13 16.22 10.05 -34.20
N SER A 14 16.88 8.94 -34.56
CA SER A 14 16.69 7.64 -33.89
C SER A 14 17.38 7.56 -32.53
N MET A 15 18.44 8.33 -32.29
CA MET A 15 19.18 8.29 -31.01
C MET A 15 18.48 9.08 -29.89
N VAL A 16 17.65 10.07 -30.25
CA VAL A 16 16.88 10.87 -29.28
C VAL A 16 15.63 10.12 -28.77
N LEU A 17 15.06 9.19 -29.56
CA LEU A 17 13.91 8.37 -29.12
C LEU A 17 14.25 7.30 -28.09
N LEU A 18 15.52 6.93 -27.91
CA LEU A 18 15.96 5.94 -26.91
C LEU A 18 16.24 6.53 -25.52
N LEU A 19 16.21 7.87 -25.38
CA LEU A 19 16.51 8.55 -24.11
C LEU A 19 15.30 8.71 -23.16
N PHE A 20 14.13 8.19 -23.52
CA PHE A 20 12.93 8.22 -22.66
C PHE A 20 12.30 6.84 -22.41
N VAL A 21 13.09 5.76 -22.46
CA VAL A 21 12.70 4.58 -21.70
C VAL A 21 13.03 4.88 -20.24
N THR A 22 12.16 5.64 -19.58
CA THR A 22 12.18 5.67 -18.11
C THR A 22 11.89 4.25 -17.68
N VAL A 23 12.92 3.52 -17.25
CA VAL A 23 12.69 2.39 -16.37
C VAL A 23 12.06 3.02 -15.14
N ASP A 24 10.74 2.92 -15.02
CA ASP A 24 10.03 3.24 -13.78
C ASP A 24 10.54 2.22 -12.76
N ALA A 25 11.67 2.54 -12.14
CA ALA A 25 12.19 1.81 -11.01
C ALA A 25 11.10 1.91 -9.95
N GLY A 26 10.31 0.84 -9.81
CA GLY A 26 9.13 0.84 -8.96
C GLY A 26 9.48 1.28 -7.53
N GLY A 27 8.52 1.93 -6.87
CA GLY A 27 8.69 2.37 -5.49
C GLY A 27 8.65 1.23 -4.48
N ILE A 28 9.15 1.49 -3.27
CA ILE A 28 9.03 0.55 -2.14
C ILE A 28 7.86 0.99 -1.27
N ALA A 29 6.97 0.05 -0.97
CA ALA A 29 5.91 0.19 0.02
C ALA A 29 6.24 -0.63 1.27
N ILE A 30 6.11 -0.01 2.45
CA ILE A 30 6.43 -0.66 3.73
C ILE A 30 5.25 -0.58 4.69
N TYR A 31 5.08 -1.60 5.52
CA TYR A 31 4.16 -1.61 6.66
C TYR A 31 4.89 -1.14 7.91
N TRP A 32 4.27 -0.25 8.67
CA TRP A 32 4.79 0.31 9.91
C TRP A 32 3.70 0.33 10.99
N GLY A 33 4.05 0.05 12.24
CA GLY A 33 3.19 0.26 13.40
C GLY A 33 2.91 -0.98 14.25
N GLN A 34 3.49 -2.13 13.93
CA GLN A 34 3.23 -3.39 14.64
C GLN A 34 4.37 -3.85 15.54
N ASN A 35 5.42 -3.04 15.70
CA ASN A 35 6.50 -3.28 16.64
C ASN A 35 7.04 -1.96 17.20
N GLY A 36 6.88 -1.72 18.50
CA GLY A 36 7.33 -0.47 19.15
C GLY A 36 8.84 -0.19 19.06
N TYR A 37 9.65 -1.17 18.63
CA TYR A 37 11.09 -1.03 18.43
C TYR A 37 11.49 -0.78 16.96
N GLU A 38 10.53 -0.62 16.04
CA GLU A 38 10.78 -0.40 14.60
C GLU A 38 11.16 1.05 14.25
N GLY A 39 11.31 1.91 15.26
CA GLY A 39 11.51 3.36 15.09
C GLY A 39 10.21 4.11 14.85
N THR A 40 10.27 5.43 14.93
CA THR A 40 9.12 6.32 14.68
C THR A 40 8.73 6.32 13.20
N LEU A 41 7.51 6.79 12.91
CA LEU A 41 7.05 6.96 11.54
C LEU A 41 7.88 8.05 10.83
N ALA A 42 8.26 9.12 11.54
CA ALA A 42 9.15 10.14 11.00
C ALA A 42 10.53 9.58 10.62
N GLU A 43 11.15 8.75 11.46
CA GLU A 43 12.43 8.10 11.16
C GLU A 43 12.32 7.16 9.96
N THR A 44 11.25 6.35 9.89
CA THR A 44 10.96 5.48 8.75
C THR A 44 10.93 6.28 7.44
N CYS A 45 10.23 7.41 7.44
CA CYS A 45 10.15 8.30 6.27
C CYS A 45 11.44 9.08 6.00
N ALA A 46 12.29 9.31 7.00
CA ALA A 46 13.56 9.98 6.85
C ALA A 46 14.63 9.10 6.17
N THR A 47 14.43 7.78 6.11
CA THR A 47 15.33 6.86 5.39
C THR A 47 15.49 7.17 3.90
N GLY A 48 14.48 7.81 3.29
CA GLY A 48 14.45 8.07 1.85
C GLY A 48 14.27 6.80 1.00
N SER A 49 13.95 5.66 1.61
CA SER A 49 13.85 4.37 0.93
C SER A 49 12.44 4.02 0.46
N TYR A 50 11.41 4.71 0.97
CA TYR A 50 10.01 4.32 0.77
C TYR A 50 9.20 5.42 0.09
N ASP A 51 8.41 5.04 -0.91
CA ASP A 51 7.43 5.93 -1.55
C ASP A 51 6.05 5.82 -0.90
N PHE A 52 5.81 4.71 -0.20
CA PHE A 52 4.54 4.39 0.44
C PHE A 52 4.78 3.83 1.84
N VAL A 53 4.03 4.32 2.82
CA VAL A 53 3.99 3.75 4.17
C VAL A 53 2.55 3.41 4.54
N ASN A 54 2.32 2.16 4.91
CA ASN A 54 1.04 1.64 5.40
C ASN A 54 1.07 1.60 6.92
N ILE A 55 0.31 2.50 7.56
CA ILE A 55 0.10 2.49 9.02
C ILE A 55 -0.80 1.29 9.36
N ALA A 56 -0.22 0.32 10.05
CA ALA A 56 -0.83 -0.93 10.43
C ALA A 56 -1.09 -0.94 11.94
N PHE A 57 -2.32 -1.15 12.43
CA PHE A 57 -3.57 -1.36 11.69
C PHE A 57 -4.77 -0.69 12.37
N LEU A 58 -5.89 -0.61 11.65
CA LEU A 58 -7.24 -0.58 12.22
C LEU A 58 -7.81 -2.02 12.26
N PRO A 59 -7.51 -2.83 13.30
CA PRO A 59 -7.88 -4.25 13.36
C PRO A 59 -9.27 -4.50 13.98
N THR A 60 -10.01 -3.45 14.36
CA THR A 60 -11.35 -3.59 14.93
C THR A 60 -12.29 -2.65 14.22
N PHE A 61 -13.33 -3.17 13.57
CA PHE A 61 -14.41 -2.40 12.91
C PHE A 61 -15.56 -3.32 12.45
N GLY A 62 -16.69 -2.71 12.11
CA GLY A 62 -17.86 -3.41 11.56
C GLY A 62 -18.66 -4.17 12.62
N ASN A 63 -19.85 -4.65 12.23
CA ASN A 63 -20.80 -5.32 13.12
C ASN A 63 -21.14 -4.51 14.39
N GLY A 64 -21.30 -3.19 14.26
CA GLY A 64 -21.60 -2.29 15.38
C GLY A 64 -20.46 -2.08 16.38
N GLN A 65 -19.26 -2.61 16.12
CA GLN A 65 -18.10 -2.36 16.96
C GLN A 65 -17.63 -0.91 16.81
N THR A 66 -17.15 -0.30 17.90
CA THR A 66 -16.43 0.97 17.82
C THR A 66 -15.05 0.72 17.19
N PRO A 67 -14.72 1.34 16.04
CA PRO A 67 -13.44 1.04 15.43
C PRO A 67 -12.27 1.54 16.27
N MET A 68 -11.23 0.71 16.39
CA MET A 68 -10.08 0.96 17.25
C MET A 68 -8.79 0.62 16.51
N ILE A 69 -7.84 1.55 16.53
CA ILE A 69 -6.50 1.36 15.96
C ILE A 69 -5.64 0.57 16.95
N ASN A 70 -4.65 -0.17 16.46
CA ASN A 70 -3.61 -0.76 17.29
C ASN A 70 -2.25 -0.47 16.63
N LEU A 71 -1.38 0.24 17.34
CA LEU A 71 -0.02 0.58 16.91
C LEU A 71 1.05 -0.01 17.84
N ALA A 72 0.77 -1.21 18.36
CA ALA A 72 1.64 -1.94 19.27
C ALA A 72 2.16 -1.05 20.42
N GLY A 73 3.48 -0.87 20.51
CA GLY A 73 4.13 -0.08 21.57
C GLY A 73 4.32 1.41 21.24
N HIS A 74 3.85 1.90 20.10
CA HIS A 74 4.13 3.28 19.67
C HIS A 74 3.29 4.32 20.42
N CYS A 75 2.03 4.01 20.73
CA CYS A 75 1.12 4.91 21.43
C CYS A 75 -0.12 4.16 21.93
N ASP A 76 -0.80 4.74 22.92
CA ASP A 76 -2.06 4.22 23.44
C ASP A 76 -3.27 4.94 22.79
N PRO A 77 -4.10 4.24 22.00
CA PRO A 77 -5.28 4.84 21.37
C PRO A 77 -6.44 5.08 22.34
N TYR A 78 -6.52 4.37 23.47
CA TYR A 78 -7.62 4.51 24.44
C TYR A 78 -7.58 5.84 25.19
N SER A 79 -6.39 6.44 25.30
CA SER A 79 -6.16 7.74 25.94
C SER A 79 -5.99 8.89 24.94
N ASN A 80 -6.30 8.69 23.65
CA ASN A 80 -5.96 9.60 22.55
C ASN A 80 -4.44 9.88 22.41
N GLY A 81 -3.59 9.00 22.93
CA GLY A 81 -2.13 9.12 22.91
C GLY A 81 -1.52 9.05 21.50
N CYS A 82 -2.25 8.51 20.52
CA CYS A 82 -1.78 8.41 19.13
C CYS A 82 -1.95 9.68 18.30
N THR A 83 -2.52 10.76 18.86
CA THR A 83 -2.76 12.01 18.13
C THR A 83 -1.47 12.73 17.67
N GLY A 84 -0.35 12.48 18.35
CA GLY A 84 0.97 13.01 17.99
C GLY A 84 1.48 12.57 16.61
N LEU A 85 1.02 11.41 16.10
CA LEU A 85 1.41 10.88 14.79
C LEU A 85 1.04 11.81 13.63
N SER A 86 0.12 12.76 13.84
CA SER A 86 -0.19 13.80 12.86
C SER A 86 1.05 14.54 12.35
N SER A 87 2.02 14.78 13.24
CA SER A 87 3.29 15.44 12.90
C SER A 87 4.16 14.56 12.00
N ASP A 88 4.35 13.29 12.36
CA ASP A 88 5.08 12.31 11.56
C ASP A 88 4.47 12.08 10.19
N ILE A 89 3.14 11.94 10.10
CA ILE A 89 2.42 11.80 8.83
C ILE A 89 2.70 13.01 7.92
N LYS A 90 2.69 14.22 8.47
CA LYS A 90 3.02 15.44 7.71
C LYS A 90 4.48 15.45 7.28
N SER A 91 5.41 14.99 8.12
CA SER A 91 6.84 14.87 7.79
C SER A 91 7.07 13.90 6.64
N CYS A 92 6.38 12.76 6.61
CA CYS A 92 6.39 11.83 5.48
C CYS A 92 5.84 12.49 4.20
N GLN A 93 4.66 13.12 4.29
CA GLN A 93 4.03 13.76 3.13
C GLN A 93 4.84 14.91 2.56
N ALA A 94 5.57 15.66 3.39
CA ALA A 94 6.47 16.71 2.95
C ALA A 94 7.64 16.18 2.09
N LYS A 95 7.96 14.88 2.22
CA LYS A 95 8.96 14.17 1.41
C LYS A 95 8.35 13.52 0.17
N GLY A 96 7.06 13.72 -0.11
CA GLY A 96 6.37 13.09 -1.24
C GLY A 96 5.86 11.67 -0.97
N ILE A 97 6.11 11.13 0.23
CA ILE A 97 5.71 9.78 0.62
C ILE A 97 4.20 9.73 0.83
N LYS A 98 3.54 8.73 0.25
CA LYS A 98 2.12 8.47 0.48
C LYS A 98 1.96 7.66 1.76
N VAL A 99 1.10 8.14 2.66
CA VAL A 99 0.82 7.48 3.93
C VAL A 99 -0.63 7.01 3.92
N MET A 100 -0.83 5.70 4.02
CA MET A 100 -2.15 5.06 4.02
C MET A 100 -2.44 4.47 5.40
N LEU A 101 -3.72 4.43 5.78
CA LEU A 101 -4.17 3.60 6.89
C LEU A 101 -4.52 2.21 6.35
N SER A 102 -3.94 1.17 6.93
CA SER A 102 -4.32 -0.21 6.63
C SER A 102 -5.40 -0.69 7.58
N ILE A 103 -6.54 -1.12 7.04
CA ILE A 103 -7.62 -1.77 7.80
C ILE A 103 -7.44 -3.29 7.77
N GLY A 104 -7.76 -3.97 8.86
CA GLY A 104 -7.60 -5.43 9.00
C GLY A 104 -6.26 -5.79 9.66
N GLY A 105 -5.50 -6.67 9.02
CA GLY A 105 -4.27 -7.27 9.56
C GLY A 105 -4.41 -8.77 9.79
N GLY A 106 -3.35 -9.49 10.17
CA GLY A 106 -3.43 -10.94 10.42
C GLY A 106 -4.19 -11.31 11.71
N ALA A 107 -4.38 -10.35 12.60
CA ALA A 107 -5.11 -10.48 13.86
C ALA A 107 -6.07 -9.29 14.04
N GLY A 108 -7.24 -9.53 14.62
CA GLY A 108 -8.25 -8.50 14.84
C GLY A 108 -9.66 -9.06 14.94
N SER A 109 -10.63 -8.15 15.06
CA SER A 109 -12.07 -8.44 15.03
C SER A 109 -12.74 -7.50 14.03
N TYR A 110 -12.76 -7.92 12.77
CA TYR A 110 -13.30 -7.12 11.67
C TYR A 110 -14.07 -7.98 10.67
N TYR A 111 -15.27 -7.53 10.32
CA TYR A 111 -16.10 -8.09 9.26
C TYR A 111 -17.26 -7.13 9.01
N LEU A 112 -17.82 -7.18 7.80
CA LEU A 112 -18.97 -6.36 7.42
C LEU A 112 -20.20 -7.26 7.29
N THR A 113 -21.27 -6.95 8.02
CA THR A 113 -22.48 -7.79 8.06
C THR A 113 -23.52 -7.38 7.03
N SER A 114 -23.40 -6.18 6.47
CA SER A 114 -24.32 -5.67 5.46
C SER A 114 -23.69 -4.54 4.64
N ALA A 115 -24.36 -4.15 3.56
CA ALA A 115 -23.98 -2.95 2.82
C ALA A 115 -24.13 -1.67 3.65
N GLU A 116 -25.05 -1.63 4.62
CA GLU A 116 -25.21 -0.48 5.52
C GLU A 116 -24.02 -0.37 6.47
N ASP A 117 -23.61 -1.48 7.08
CA ASP A 117 -22.41 -1.58 7.93
C ASP A 117 -21.15 -1.14 7.16
N ALA A 118 -21.04 -1.52 5.88
CA ALA A 118 -19.97 -1.04 5.01
C ALA A 118 -19.98 0.49 4.82
N ARG A 119 -21.16 1.11 4.67
CA ARG A 119 -21.28 2.57 4.55
C ARG A 119 -20.96 3.28 5.87
N GLU A 120 -21.34 2.70 7.00
CA GLU A 120 -21.01 3.22 8.32
C GLU A 120 -19.49 3.20 8.56
N VAL A 121 -18.82 2.08 8.27
CA VAL A 121 -17.35 1.99 8.35
C VAL A 121 -16.67 2.97 7.39
N ALA A 122 -17.13 3.08 6.14
CA ALA A 122 -16.60 4.04 5.18
C ALA A 122 -16.75 5.49 5.68
N THR A 123 -17.89 5.82 6.28
CA THR A 123 -18.17 7.14 6.87
C THR A 123 -17.24 7.42 8.06
N TYR A 124 -17.03 6.43 8.92
CA TYR A 124 -16.08 6.52 10.02
C TYR A 124 -14.66 6.78 9.52
N LEU A 125 -14.18 6.02 8.53
CA LEU A 125 -12.86 6.22 7.93
C LEU A 125 -12.70 7.62 7.34
N TRP A 126 -13.73 8.08 6.60
CA TRP A 126 -13.75 9.41 6.02
C TRP A 126 -13.61 10.51 7.08
N ASN A 127 -14.40 10.43 8.15
CA ASN A 127 -14.47 11.44 9.20
C ASN A 127 -13.30 11.42 10.18
N ASN A 128 -12.63 10.27 10.37
CA ASN A 128 -11.58 10.13 11.38
C ASN A 128 -10.16 10.10 10.81
N PHE A 129 -9.98 9.73 9.54
CA PHE A 129 -8.65 9.58 8.93
C PHE A 129 -8.46 10.35 7.62
N LEU A 130 -9.53 10.64 6.89
CA LEU A 130 -9.46 11.33 5.58
C LEU A 130 -9.96 12.79 5.66
N GLY A 131 -10.73 13.23 4.66
CA GLY A 131 -11.14 14.63 4.49
C GLY A 131 -12.39 15.05 5.26
N GLY A 132 -13.02 14.14 6.00
CA GLY A 132 -14.20 14.45 6.82
C GLY A 132 -13.86 15.19 8.12
N THR A 133 -14.84 15.27 9.00
CA THR A 133 -14.73 16.00 10.28
C THR A 133 -15.09 15.09 11.44
N SER A 134 -14.27 15.12 12.49
CA SER A 134 -14.49 14.42 13.76
C SER A 134 -13.79 15.22 14.86
N SER A 135 -14.39 15.25 16.05
CA SER A 135 -13.81 15.86 17.25
C SER A 135 -12.70 15.00 17.87
N SER A 136 -12.62 13.72 17.53
CA SER A 136 -11.72 12.74 18.14
C SER A 136 -11.07 11.85 17.07
N ARG A 137 -10.08 12.42 16.35
CA ARG A 137 -9.37 11.70 15.28
C ARG A 137 -8.23 10.87 15.88
N PRO A 138 -8.20 9.53 15.71
CA PRO A 138 -7.23 8.68 16.42
C PRO A 138 -5.76 9.06 16.20
N LEU A 139 -5.40 9.50 14.99
CA LEU A 139 -4.04 9.92 14.62
C LEU A 139 -3.84 11.43 14.65
N GLY A 140 -4.85 12.22 15.06
CA GLY A 140 -4.80 13.68 15.05
C GLY A 140 -4.58 14.33 13.67
N TYR A 141 -4.57 13.53 12.60
CA TYR A 141 -4.29 13.98 11.24
C TYR A 141 -5.58 14.31 10.50
N SER A 142 -5.64 15.46 9.82
CA SER A 142 -6.74 15.85 8.92
C SER A 142 -6.21 16.62 7.71
N LYS A 143 -6.71 16.31 6.52
CA LYS A 143 -6.41 17.04 5.28
C LYS A 143 -7.58 16.91 4.30
N ARG A 144 -8.18 18.04 3.93
CA ARG A 144 -9.33 18.10 3.02
C ARG A 144 -8.88 18.27 1.56
N GLY A 145 -9.76 17.91 0.62
CA GLY A 145 -9.57 18.17 -0.82
C GLY A 145 -8.42 17.41 -1.46
N LYS A 146 -8.04 16.25 -0.91
CA LYS A 146 -7.02 15.37 -1.49
C LYS A 146 -7.66 14.11 -2.07
N LYS A 147 -7.05 13.59 -3.14
CA LYS A 147 -7.39 12.28 -3.69
C LYS A 147 -7.31 11.23 -2.57
N VAL A 148 -8.35 10.41 -2.47
CA VAL A 148 -8.34 9.19 -1.66
C VAL A 148 -7.73 8.10 -2.52
N TYR A 149 -6.62 7.55 -2.07
CA TYR A 149 -6.00 6.38 -2.70
C TYR A 149 -6.60 5.11 -2.11
N LEU A 150 -6.89 4.13 -2.95
CA LEU A 150 -7.33 2.81 -2.54
C LEU A 150 -6.25 1.79 -2.85
N THR A 151 -5.87 1.01 -1.82
CA THR A 151 -4.80 0.01 -1.92
C THR A 151 -5.23 -1.31 -1.30
N ALA A 152 -4.74 -2.43 -1.82
CA ALA A 152 -5.07 -3.76 -1.32
C ALA A 152 -3.85 -4.64 -1.13
N ALA A 153 -3.93 -5.54 -0.15
CA ALA A 153 -2.92 -6.55 0.17
C ALA A 153 -3.50 -7.98 0.08
N PRO A 154 -3.90 -8.47 -1.10
CA PRO A 154 -4.38 -9.84 -1.21
C PRO A 154 -3.26 -10.85 -0.89
N GLN A 155 -3.64 -12.06 -0.48
CA GLN A 155 -2.74 -13.21 -0.48
C GLN A 155 -2.45 -13.64 -1.92
N CYS A 156 -1.34 -14.34 -2.19
CA CYS A 156 -1.01 -14.76 -3.55
C CYS A 156 -1.96 -15.80 -4.19
N PRO A 157 -2.72 -16.66 -3.48
CA PRO A 157 -3.69 -17.54 -4.13
C PRO A 157 -4.74 -16.73 -4.91
N PHE A 158 -4.93 -17.06 -6.18
CA PHE A 158 -5.81 -16.33 -7.08
C PHE A 158 -7.07 -17.15 -7.44
N PRO A 159 -8.27 -16.55 -7.43
CA PRO A 159 -8.56 -15.20 -6.92
C PRO A 159 -8.49 -15.16 -5.39
N ASP A 160 -8.13 -14.00 -4.83
CA ASP A 160 -8.14 -13.82 -3.37
C ASP A 160 -9.57 -13.91 -2.83
N ALA A 161 -9.76 -14.72 -1.78
CA ALA A 161 -11.07 -15.04 -1.22
C ALA A 161 -11.79 -13.86 -0.57
N TRP A 162 -11.05 -12.85 -0.10
CA TRP A 162 -11.58 -11.75 0.71
C TRP A 162 -11.72 -10.46 -0.07
N VAL A 163 -10.69 -10.11 -0.85
CA VAL A 163 -10.64 -8.84 -1.60
C VAL A 163 -10.77 -9.02 -3.11
N GLY A 164 -10.85 -10.25 -3.62
CA GLY A 164 -10.93 -10.52 -5.06
C GLY A 164 -12.10 -9.81 -5.76
N SER A 165 -13.30 -9.81 -5.16
CA SER A 165 -14.45 -9.08 -5.70
C SER A 165 -14.27 -7.56 -5.65
N ALA A 166 -13.62 -7.04 -4.61
CA ALA A 166 -13.32 -5.62 -4.49
C ALA A 166 -12.33 -5.17 -5.57
N LEU A 167 -11.30 -5.97 -5.85
CA LEU A 167 -10.30 -5.68 -6.88
C LEU A 167 -10.91 -5.61 -8.28
N LYS A 168 -11.92 -6.43 -8.58
CA LYS A 168 -12.64 -6.42 -9.87
C LYS A 168 -13.41 -5.13 -10.15
N THR A 169 -13.62 -4.27 -9.15
CA THR A 169 -14.24 -2.95 -9.37
C THR A 169 -13.36 -2.00 -10.20
N GLY A 170 -12.04 -2.25 -10.28
CA GLY A 170 -11.08 -1.37 -10.94
C GLY A 170 -10.81 -0.06 -10.20
N LEU A 171 -11.23 0.04 -8.93
CA LEU A 171 -11.09 1.25 -8.12
C LEU A 171 -9.75 1.34 -7.37
N PHE A 172 -8.97 0.26 -7.31
CA PHE A 172 -7.72 0.20 -6.56
C PHE A 172 -6.56 0.81 -7.37
N ASP A 173 -5.87 1.78 -6.77
CA ASP A 173 -4.68 2.40 -7.36
C ASP A 173 -3.48 1.45 -7.30
N TYR A 174 -3.25 0.84 -6.12
CA TYR A 174 -2.05 0.01 -5.86
C TYR A 174 -2.43 -1.32 -5.22
N VAL A 175 -1.82 -2.41 -5.68
CA VAL A 175 -2.05 -3.76 -5.13
C VAL A 175 -0.72 -4.39 -4.80
N TRP A 176 -0.45 -4.67 -3.52
CA TRP A 176 0.76 -5.37 -3.06
C TRP A 176 0.41 -6.81 -2.68
N VAL A 177 0.52 -7.72 -3.64
CA VAL A 177 0.18 -9.13 -3.45
C VAL A 177 1.20 -9.79 -2.51
N GLN A 178 0.72 -10.46 -1.47
CA GLN A 178 1.56 -11.09 -0.45
C GLN A 178 2.07 -12.46 -0.93
N PHE A 179 3.32 -12.52 -1.38
CA PHE A 179 3.98 -13.74 -1.89
C PHE A 179 4.75 -14.49 -0.79
N TYR A 180 4.07 -14.70 0.34
CA TYR A 180 4.56 -15.44 1.50
C TYR A 180 3.40 -16.12 2.22
N ASN A 181 3.71 -17.02 3.15
CA ASN A 181 2.74 -17.85 3.89
C ASN A 181 1.81 -18.74 3.02
N ASN A 182 2.11 -18.91 1.74
CA ASN A 182 1.31 -19.66 0.77
C ASN A 182 2.21 -20.45 -0.21
N PRO A 183 2.62 -21.69 0.13
CA PRO A 183 3.49 -22.53 -0.71
C PRO A 183 3.10 -22.64 -2.20
N PRO A 184 1.81 -22.68 -2.59
CA PRO A 184 1.42 -22.82 -4.00
C PRO A 184 1.82 -21.66 -4.90
N CYS A 185 2.08 -20.47 -4.36
CA CYS A 185 2.31 -19.25 -5.15
C CYS A 185 3.47 -18.40 -4.65
N GLN A 186 4.23 -18.85 -3.64
CA GLN A 186 5.40 -18.14 -3.12
C GLN A 186 6.72 -18.72 -3.65
N TYR A 187 7.84 -18.04 -3.34
CA TYR A 187 9.17 -18.61 -3.54
C TYR A 187 9.40 -19.83 -2.65
N THR A 188 10.00 -20.88 -3.22
CA THR A 188 10.48 -22.06 -2.49
C THR A 188 11.95 -22.29 -2.82
N SER A 189 12.75 -22.76 -1.86
CA SER A 189 14.19 -22.96 -2.07
C SER A 189 14.47 -23.77 -3.34
N GLY A 190 15.23 -23.18 -4.27
CA GLY A 190 15.57 -23.80 -5.55
C GLY A 190 14.48 -23.73 -6.64
N SER A 191 13.34 -23.08 -6.41
CA SER A 191 12.27 -22.93 -7.40
C SER A 191 11.55 -21.58 -7.33
N PHE A 192 11.55 -20.87 -8.47
CA PHE A 192 10.81 -19.62 -8.66
C PHE A 192 9.50 -19.81 -9.45
N GLY A 193 9.22 -21.00 -9.97
CA GLY A 193 8.12 -21.25 -10.91
C GLY A 193 6.76 -20.78 -10.37
N ASN A 194 6.40 -21.24 -9.18
CA ASN A 194 5.14 -20.88 -8.51
C ASN A 194 4.97 -19.36 -8.36
N LEU A 195 6.03 -18.67 -7.93
CA LEU A 195 6.01 -17.21 -7.75
C LEU A 195 5.85 -16.49 -9.08
N VAL A 196 6.61 -16.90 -10.10
CA VAL A 196 6.59 -16.27 -11.43
C VAL A 196 5.23 -16.48 -12.11
N ASP A 197 4.65 -17.67 -12.00
CA ASP A 197 3.35 -17.99 -12.61
C ASP A 197 2.22 -17.23 -11.92
N ALA A 198 2.22 -17.18 -10.58
CA ALA A 198 1.27 -16.38 -9.83
C ALA A 198 1.43 -14.87 -10.12
N TRP A 199 2.67 -14.36 -10.20
CA TRP A 199 2.94 -12.97 -10.57
C TRP A 199 2.33 -12.63 -11.94
N LYS A 200 2.56 -13.48 -12.96
CA LYS A 200 1.98 -13.28 -14.30
C LYS A 200 0.46 -13.24 -14.24
N GLN A 201 -0.18 -14.16 -13.51
CA GLN A 201 -1.63 -14.20 -13.33
C GLN A 201 -2.15 -12.89 -12.72
N TRP A 202 -1.59 -12.46 -11.59
CA TRP A 202 -1.97 -11.22 -10.93
C TRP A 202 -1.81 -9.98 -11.83
N THR A 203 -0.71 -9.88 -12.57
CA THR A 203 -0.45 -8.74 -13.47
C THR A 203 -1.29 -8.71 -14.74
N THR A 204 -1.88 -9.85 -15.12
CA THR A 204 -2.73 -9.96 -16.32
C THR A 204 -4.20 -9.69 -15.97
N ASP A 205 -4.66 -10.22 -14.84
CA ASP A 205 -6.10 -10.34 -14.57
C ASP A 205 -6.67 -9.21 -13.68
N ILE A 206 -5.82 -8.38 -13.05
CA ILE A 206 -6.27 -7.30 -12.15
C ILE A 206 -6.11 -5.91 -12.79
N PRO A 207 -7.20 -5.13 -12.92
CA PRO A 207 -7.15 -3.76 -13.42
C PRO A 207 -6.72 -2.78 -12.31
N ALA A 208 -5.44 -2.77 -11.96
CA ALA A 208 -4.84 -1.82 -11.02
C ALA A 208 -3.81 -0.92 -11.72
N THR A 209 -3.55 0.28 -11.17
CA THR A 209 -2.56 1.19 -11.76
C THR A 209 -1.15 0.63 -11.63
N LYS A 210 -0.79 0.09 -10.45
CA LYS A 210 0.45 -0.66 -10.25
C LYS A 210 0.22 -1.87 -9.35
N ILE A 211 0.91 -2.95 -9.65
CA ILE A 211 0.97 -4.16 -8.82
C ILE A 211 2.40 -4.30 -8.28
N PHE A 212 2.51 -4.61 -7.00
CA PHE A 212 3.76 -4.73 -6.25
C PHE A 212 3.94 -6.16 -5.77
N LEU A 213 5.21 -6.59 -5.72
CA LEU A 213 5.63 -7.89 -5.20
C LEU A 213 5.80 -7.77 -3.68
N GLY A 214 4.80 -8.20 -2.90
CA GLY A 214 4.86 -8.17 -1.44
C GLY A 214 5.70 -9.32 -0.89
N LEU A 215 6.74 -8.99 -0.12
CA LEU A 215 7.71 -9.93 0.42
C LEU A 215 7.97 -9.68 1.92
N PRO A 216 8.36 -10.70 2.68
CA PRO A 216 8.84 -10.52 4.04
C PRO A 216 10.24 -9.89 4.03
N ALA A 217 10.45 -8.86 4.84
CA ALA A 217 11.74 -8.16 4.94
C ALA A 217 12.83 -8.97 5.65
N ALA A 218 12.46 -10.03 6.38
CA ALA A 218 13.37 -10.92 7.10
C ALA A 218 12.77 -12.33 7.21
N PRO A 219 13.58 -13.39 7.43
CA PRO A 219 13.08 -14.75 7.59
C PRO A 219 12.05 -14.91 8.73
N ALA A 220 12.17 -14.10 9.79
CA ALA A 220 11.25 -14.15 10.93
C ALA A 220 9.95 -13.37 10.71
N ALA A 221 9.83 -12.60 9.62
CA ALA A 221 8.70 -11.70 9.36
C ALA A 221 7.51 -12.39 8.65
N ALA A 222 7.72 -13.56 8.06
CA ALA A 222 6.66 -14.42 7.54
C ALA A 222 6.51 -15.63 8.47
N ARG A 223 5.34 -15.75 9.10
CA ARG A 223 4.94 -16.90 9.93
C ARG A 223 3.47 -17.21 9.69
#